data_AF-A0A971LCY3-F1
#
_entry.id   AF-A0A971LCY3-F1
#
_cell.length_a   1.000
_cell.length_b   1.000
_cell.length_c   1.000
_cell.angle_alpha   90.00
_cell.angle_beta   90.00
_cell.angle_gamma   90.00
#
_symmetry.space_group_name_H-M   'P 1'
#
loop_
_entity.id
_entity.type
_entity.pdbx_description
1 polymer ?
#
loop_
_entity_poly.entity_id
_entity_poly.type
_entity_poly.pdbx_seq_one_letter_code
_entity_poly.pdbx_strand_id
1 'polypeptide(L)'
;MDILANLKKSLELYGKNFVPVFLATLITALVSGITFGLLAGPLLGGLFVFLRKTIDGEKPELGEIFSRFDKFLPTFLVILITFLVGLVISVIGGIPVIGRLFSLAAGSLVSLISFMAIGYVIDKDLSPVDAIKRSLQAFFTEPLAVWIYSLAIFIIGGIGALFFFFPVVFTMPFGVIGAVLAYNELSAREPGALNLEKVDKKTRRTVVLVLVGLLLAGLIFKAVGFSGGSRRAGSGLTGKILSTVTGRKVDIDKDGGSFSFGGVTIGNKIPKDFPKDVPVYGDAEVVSFLGGAKDKEYNATAMLSTTDSNTKVVEFYEKNLRSKGWEIETSYLGEMAIISFKKASGWNGSVTIIPSEDDTAISLTVKSSED
;
A
#
# COMPACT_ATOMS: atom_id res chain seq x y z
N MET A 1 -0.48 -23.83 1.23
CA MET A 1 0.19 -23.23 2.39
C MET A 1 -0.69 -23.44 3.60
N ASP A 2 -0.22 -24.19 4.60
CA ASP A 2 -0.99 -24.42 5.82
C ASP A 2 -0.81 -23.25 6.79
N ILE A 3 -1.72 -22.27 6.68
CA ILE A 3 -1.68 -21.04 7.46
C ILE A 3 -1.72 -21.34 8.96
N LEU A 4 -2.68 -22.17 9.40
CA LEU A 4 -2.91 -22.42 10.81
C LEU A 4 -1.77 -23.24 11.42
N ALA A 5 -1.26 -24.25 10.71
CA ALA A 5 -0.12 -25.03 11.19
C ALA A 5 1.13 -24.16 11.35
N ASN A 6 1.43 -23.29 10.37
CA ASN A 6 2.59 -22.42 10.45
C ASN A 6 2.47 -21.35 11.54
N LEU A 7 1.29 -20.77 11.77
CA LEU A 7 1.08 -19.82 12.87
C LEU A 7 1.23 -20.50 14.24
N LYS A 8 0.67 -21.71 14.41
CA LYS A 8 0.85 -22.50 15.62
C LYS A 8 2.31 -22.87 15.86
N LYS A 9 3.00 -23.33 14.82
CA LYS A 9 4.42 -23.68 14.88
C LYS A 9 5.28 -22.47 15.21
N SER A 10 4.97 -21.29 14.67
CA SER A 10 5.67 -20.04 15.03
C SER A 10 5.51 -19.72 16.52
N LEU A 11 4.29 -19.85 17.06
CA LEU A 11 4.02 -19.62 18.48
C LEU A 11 4.76 -20.64 19.37
N GLU A 12 4.76 -21.92 19.01
CA GLU A 12 5.45 -22.98 19.73
C GLU A 12 6.96 -22.76 19.75
N LEU A 13 7.56 -22.48 18.59
CA LEU A 13 8.99 -22.21 18.46
C LEU A 13 9.41 -20.98 19.25
N TYR A 14 8.59 -19.92 19.22
CA TYR A 14 8.85 -18.72 19.99
C TYR A 14 8.73 -18.99 21.49
N GLY A 15 7.69 -19.70 21.94
CA GLY A 15 7.53 -20.04 23.35
C GLY A 15 8.68 -20.90 23.89
N LYS A 16 9.08 -21.93 23.14
CA LYS A 16 10.17 -22.85 23.51
C LYS A 16 11.54 -22.16 23.53
N ASN A 17 11.78 -21.23 22.62
CA ASN A 17 13.06 -20.56 22.42
C ASN A 17 12.96 -19.05 22.71
N PHE A 18 12.13 -18.66 23.67
CA PHE A 18 11.75 -17.26 23.90
C PHE A 18 12.98 -16.35 24.04
N VAL A 19 13.84 -16.62 25.02
CA VAL A 19 15.01 -15.79 25.31
C VAL A 19 15.96 -15.63 24.11
N PRO A 20 16.47 -16.71 23.49
CA PRO A 20 17.42 -16.58 22.38
C PRO A 20 16.79 -15.88 21.17
N VAL A 21 15.55 -16.22 20.80
CA VAL A 21 14.87 -15.63 19.63
C VAL A 21 14.48 -14.17 19.88
N PHE A 22 14.02 -13.84 21.09
CA PHE A 22 13.73 -12.46 21.49
C PHE A 22 14.98 -11.59 21.42
N LEU A 23 16.08 -12.02 22.05
CA LEU A 23 17.33 -11.26 22.05
C LEU A 23 17.89 -11.11 20.64
N ALA A 24 17.85 -12.16 19.82
CA ALA A 24 18.35 -12.09 18.46
C ALA A 24 17.56 -11.10 17.60
N THR A 25 16.23 -11.14 17.69
CA THR A 25 15.36 -10.20 16.97
C THR A 25 15.54 -8.78 17.48
N LEU A 26 15.66 -8.58 18.79
CA LEU A 26 15.87 -7.28 19.41
C LEU A 26 17.20 -6.66 18.99
N ILE A 27 18.30 -7.40 19.04
CA ILE A 27 19.63 -6.94 18.59
C ILE A 27 19.56 -6.56 17.11
N THR A 28 18.99 -7.43 16.28
CA THR A 28 18.78 -7.16 14.84
C THR A 28 18.03 -5.84 14.65
N ALA A 29 16.90 -5.64 15.34
CA ALA A 29 16.08 -4.46 15.22
C ALA A 29 16.80 -3.18 15.72
N LEU A 30 17.46 -3.23 16.88
CA LEU A 30 18.17 -2.08 17.45
C LEU A 30 19.36 -1.65 16.60
N VAL A 31 20.21 -2.59 16.18
CA VAL A 31 21.38 -2.27 15.37
C VAL A 31 20.95 -1.79 13.98
N SER A 32 19.91 -2.38 13.39
CA SER A 32 19.31 -1.87 12.16
C SER A 32 18.77 -0.44 12.36
N GLY A 33 18.08 -0.17 13.47
CA GLY A 33 17.54 1.15 13.77
C GLY A 33 18.61 2.24 13.95
N ILE A 34 19.64 1.96 14.76
CA ILE A 34 20.76 2.88 15.03
C ILE A 34 21.56 3.19 13.74
N THR A 35 21.64 2.23 12.83
CA THR A 35 22.31 2.39 11.52
C THR A 35 21.38 2.93 10.43
N PHE A 36 20.19 3.42 10.79
CA PHE A 36 19.17 3.92 9.86
C PHE A 36 18.83 2.92 8.74
N GLY A 37 18.84 1.63 9.06
CA GLY A 37 18.53 0.53 8.15
C GLY A 37 19.71 0.09 7.27
N LEU A 38 20.87 0.74 7.34
CA LEU A 38 22.03 0.39 6.50
C LEU A 38 22.49 -1.06 6.72
N LEU A 39 22.49 -1.52 7.97
CA LEU A 39 22.87 -2.90 8.32
C LEU A 39 21.68 -3.87 8.36
N ALA A 40 20.46 -3.43 8.00
CA ALA A 40 19.27 -4.29 8.11
C ALA A 40 19.38 -5.55 7.25
N GLY A 41 19.94 -5.44 6.04
CA GLY A 41 20.15 -6.56 5.12
C GLY A 41 20.94 -7.73 5.75
N PRO A 42 22.24 -7.54 6.08
CA PRO A 42 23.06 -8.63 6.63
C PRO A 42 22.59 -9.09 8.01
N LEU A 43 22.03 -8.21 8.85
CA LEU A 43 21.49 -8.60 10.16
C LEU A 43 20.26 -9.49 10.01
N LEU A 44 19.34 -9.17 9.11
CA LEU A 44 18.20 -10.04 8.78
C LEU A 44 18.67 -11.36 8.15
N GLY A 45 19.76 -11.34 7.37
CA GLY A 45 20.40 -12.54 6.84
C GLY A 45 21.00 -13.45 7.93
N GLY A 46 21.67 -12.88 8.92
CA GLY A 46 22.15 -13.63 10.08
C GLY A 46 21.01 -14.13 10.96
N LEU A 47 19.98 -13.30 11.18
CA LEU A 47 18.76 -13.70 11.90
C LEU A 47 18.04 -14.86 11.18
N PHE A 48 18.01 -14.85 9.85
CA PHE A 48 17.45 -15.96 9.07
C PHE A 48 18.18 -17.28 9.35
N VAL A 49 19.52 -17.27 9.37
CA VAL A 49 20.34 -18.46 9.70
C VAL A 49 20.08 -18.92 11.13
N PHE A 50 20.10 -17.99 12.09
CA PHE A 50 19.80 -18.26 13.49
C PHE A 50 18.43 -18.93 13.68
N LEU A 51 17.39 -18.38 13.05
CA LEU A 51 16.03 -18.89 13.17
C LEU A 51 15.87 -20.24 12.48
N ARG A 52 16.52 -20.48 11.34
CA ARG A 52 16.51 -21.78 10.67
C ARG A 52 17.13 -22.87 11.56
N LYS A 53 18.29 -22.62 12.15
CA LYS A 53 18.90 -23.53 13.13
C LYS A 53 17.97 -23.81 14.32
N THR A 54 17.31 -22.76 14.83
CA THR A 54 16.32 -22.89 15.91
C THR A 54 15.14 -23.79 15.49
N ILE A 55 14.66 -23.65 14.24
CA ILE A 55 13.59 -24.49 13.66
C ILE A 55 14.04 -25.95 13.53
N ASP A 56 15.30 -26.16 13.16
CA ASP A 56 15.93 -27.48 13.00
C ASP A 56 16.28 -28.14 14.35
N GLY A 57 16.01 -27.45 15.47
CA GLY A 57 16.22 -27.95 16.84
C GLY A 57 17.63 -27.72 17.39
N GLU A 58 18.46 -26.99 16.66
CA GLU A 58 19.80 -26.58 17.10
C GLU A 58 19.72 -25.40 18.08
N LYS A 59 20.82 -25.18 18.82
CA LYS A 59 20.98 -24.05 19.74
C LYS A 59 21.97 -23.04 19.14
N PRO A 60 21.50 -22.08 18.34
CA PRO A 60 22.39 -21.09 17.73
C PRO A 60 22.94 -20.10 18.77
N GLU A 61 24.13 -19.57 18.50
CA GLU A 61 24.74 -18.52 19.30
C GLU A 61 24.21 -17.15 18.86
N LEU A 62 24.06 -16.19 19.79
CA LEU A 62 23.60 -14.83 19.45
C LEU A 62 24.55 -14.11 18.48
N GLY A 63 25.85 -14.43 18.50
CA GLY A 63 26.82 -13.89 17.55
C GLY A 63 26.52 -14.21 16.09
N GLU A 64 25.72 -15.25 15.83
CA GLU A 64 25.37 -15.69 14.49
C GLU A 64 24.54 -14.67 13.69
N ILE A 65 23.92 -13.70 14.36
CA ILE A 65 23.23 -12.56 13.71
C ILE A 65 24.20 -11.73 12.87
N PHE A 66 25.49 -11.72 13.23
CA PHE A 66 26.54 -11.00 12.50
C PHE A 66 27.25 -11.88 11.46
N SER A 67 26.81 -13.13 11.27
CA SER A 67 27.52 -14.11 10.43
C SER A 67 27.38 -13.90 8.92
N ARG A 68 26.52 -12.97 8.47
CA ARG A 68 26.22 -12.74 7.04
C ARG A 68 26.60 -11.34 6.55
N PHE A 69 27.56 -10.70 7.21
CA PHE A 69 28.12 -9.42 6.78
C PHE A 69 28.93 -9.55 5.47
N ASP A 70 29.40 -10.74 5.13
CA ASP A 70 29.98 -11.05 3.81
C ASP A 70 28.98 -10.83 2.66
N LYS A 71 27.68 -10.98 2.93
CA LYS A 71 26.58 -10.69 2.00
C LYS A 71 25.97 -9.29 2.20
N PHE A 72 26.72 -8.34 2.75
CA PHE A 72 26.26 -6.97 2.98
C PHE A 72 25.66 -6.34 1.72
N LEU A 73 26.42 -6.26 0.62
CA LEU A 73 25.97 -5.53 -0.57
C LEU A 73 24.73 -6.19 -1.21
N PRO A 74 24.69 -7.51 -1.46
CA PRO A 74 23.49 -8.15 -2.01
C PRO A 74 22.23 -7.94 -1.15
N THR A 75 22.34 -8.12 0.17
CA THR A 75 21.18 -7.98 1.08
C THR A 75 20.76 -6.52 1.28
N PHE A 76 21.72 -5.58 1.26
CA PHE A 76 21.44 -4.14 1.24
C PHE A 76 20.67 -3.74 -0.02
N LEU A 77 21.05 -4.26 -1.19
CA LEU A 77 20.33 -3.99 -2.44
C LEU A 77 18.89 -4.53 -2.41
N VAL A 78 18.66 -5.71 -1.80
CA VAL A 78 17.29 -6.20 -1.57
C VAL A 78 16.49 -5.21 -0.73
N ILE A 79 17.03 -4.76 0.41
CA ILE A 79 16.38 -3.77 1.28
C ILE A 79 16.15 -2.45 0.56
N LEU A 80 17.10 -1.97 -0.23
CA LEU A 80 16.97 -0.71 -0.98
C LEU A 80 15.85 -0.80 -2.02
N ILE A 81 15.80 -1.89 -2.80
CA ILE A 81 14.75 -2.08 -3.81
C ILE A 81 13.37 -2.16 -3.14
N THR A 82 13.23 -2.93 -2.05
CA THR A 82 11.94 -3.07 -1.36
C THR A 82 11.55 -1.81 -0.60
N PHE A 83 12.53 -1.03 -0.12
CA PHE A 83 12.31 0.30 0.44
C PHE A 83 11.74 1.27 -0.60
N LEU A 84 12.29 1.30 -1.82
CA LEU A 84 11.76 2.14 -2.91
C LEU A 84 10.31 1.76 -3.27
N VAL A 85 9.98 0.47 -3.29
CA VAL A 85 8.59 0.00 -3.44
C VAL A 85 7.74 0.45 -2.25
N GLY A 86 8.27 0.40 -1.04
CA GLY A 86 7.62 0.91 0.17
C GLY A 86 7.31 2.41 0.10
N LEU A 87 8.18 3.23 -0.50
CA LEU A 87 7.92 4.67 -0.72
C LEU A 87 6.71 4.88 -1.63
N VAL A 88 6.61 4.11 -2.72
CA VAL A 88 5.45 4.14 -3.64
C VAL A 88 4.16 3.76 -2.89
N ILE A 89 4.21 2.69 -2.09
CA ILE A 89 3.07 2.25 -1.28
C ILE A 89 2.69 3.31 -0.22
N SER A 90 3.67 4.01 0.37
CA SER A 90 3.46 5.09 1.35
C SER A 90 2.77 6.30 0.73
N VAL A 91 3.03 6.61 -0.54
CA VAL A 91 2.33 7.67 -1.27
C VAL A 91 0.85 7.32 -1.38
N ILE A 92 0.52 6.13 -1.90
CA ILE A 92 -0.87 5.63 -1.97
C ILE A 92 -1.52 5.59 -0.58
N GLY A 93 -0.75 5.21 0.43
CA GLY A 93 -1.14 5.19 1.85
C GLY A 93 -1.61 6.52 2.43
N GLY A 94 -1.28 7.64 1.78
CA GLY A 94 -1.77 8.96 2.15
C GLY A 94 -3.28 9.12 2.00
N ILE A 95 -3.93 8.31 1.16
CA ILE A 95 -5.38 8.34 0.97
C ILE A 95 -6.08 7.77 2.22
N PRO A 96 -7.00 8.52 2.87
CA PRO A 96 -7.74 8.03 4.02
C PRO A 96 -8.51 6.74 3.69
N VAL A 97 -8.53 5.80 4.64
CA VAL A 97 -9.21 4.49 4.54
C VAL A 97 -8.65 3.60 3.43
N ILE A 98 -8.88 3.91 2.15
CA ILE A 98 -8.50 3.07 1.00
C ILE A 98 -6.97 2.95 0.91
N GLY A 99 -6.26 4.09 0.99
CA GLY A 99 -4.80 4.09 0.95
C GLY A 99 -4.21 3.29 2.11
N ARG A 100 -4.74 3.47 3.32
CA ARG A 100 -4.29 2.71 4.50
C ARG A 100 -4.54 1.21 4.38
N LEU A 101 -5.71 0.80 3.86
CA LEU A 101 -6.02 -0.60 3.61
C LEU A 101 -5.11 -1.18 2.52
N PHE A 102 -4.88 -0.44 1.44
CA PHE A 102 -3.92 -0.80 0.41
C PHE A 102 -2.50 -0.95 0.97
N SER A 103 -2.02 0.02 1.75
CA SER A 103 -0.69 -0.04 2.35
C SER A 103 -0.52 -1.19 3.32
N LEU A 104 -1.57 -1.56 4.06
CA LEU A 104 -1.55 -2.75 4.90
C LEU A 104 -1.48 -4.03 4.06
N ALA A 105 -2.33 -4.14 3.04
CA ALA A 105 -2.39 -5.30 2.15
C ALA A 105 -1.09 -5.48 1.34
N ALA A 106 -0.59 -4.42 0.72
CA ALA A 106 0.63 -4.43 -0.08
C ALA A 106 1.88 -4.48 0.80
N GLY A 107 1.91 -3.72 1.91
CA GLY A 107 3.06 -3.65 2.81
C GLY A 107 3.36 -4.99 3.50
N SER A 108 2.33 -5.72 3.93
CA SER A 108 2.50 -7.06 4.50
C SER A 108 3.13 -8.04 3.50
N LEU A 109 2.68 -8.01 2.24
CA LEU A 109 3.23 -8.85 1.18
C LEU A 109 4.68 -8.46 0.84
N VAL A 110 4.97 -7.16 0.69
CA VAL A 110 6.33 -6.67 0.42
C VAL A 110 7.29 -7.04 1.55
N SER A 111 6.85 -6.96 2.82
CA SER A 111 7.65 -7.38 3.97
C SER A 111 8.04 -8.85 3.88
N LEU A 112 7.08 -9.74 3.54
CA LEU A 112 7.36 -11.17 3.39
C LEU A 112 8.29 -11.43 2.19
N ILE A 113 8.01 -10.82 1.03
CA ILE A 113 8.85 -10.94 -0.17
C ILE A 113 10.28 -10.50 0.11
N SER A 114 10.47 -9.37 0.81
CA SER A 114 11.79 -8.84 1.16
C SER A 114 12.55 -9.80 2.06
N PHE A 115 11.90 -10.32 3.11
CA PHE A 115 12.55 -11.26 4.03
C PHE A 115 12.91 -12.58 3.33
N MET A 116 12.00 -13.12 2.51
CA MET A 116 12.28 -14.32 1.71
C MET A 116 13.39 -14.08 0.69
N ALA A 117 13.46 -12.89 0.09
CA ALA A 117 14.53 -12.56 -0.86
C ALA A 117 15.89 -12.57 -0.16
N ILE A 118 15.98 -12.03 1.07
CA ILE A 118 17.19 -12.19 1.90
C ILE A 118 17.48 -13.67 2.13
N GLY A 119 16.47 -14.48 2.51
CA GLY A 119 16.62 -15.93 2.64
C GLY A 119 17.22 -16.58 1.39
N TYR A 120 16.74 -16.24 0.20
CA TYR A 120 17.28 -16.76 -1.06
C TYR A 120 18.71 -16.31 -1.38
N VAL A 121 19.06 -15.06 -1.06
CA VAL A 121 20.45 -14.57 -1.18
C VAL A 121 21.38 -15.38 -0.26
N ILE A 122 20.94 -15.66 0.96
CA ILE A 122 21.77 -16.37 1.95
C ILE A 122 21.85 -17.88 1.68
N ASP A 123 20.74 -18.51 1.33
CA ASP A 123 20.63 -19.97 1.21
C ASP A 123 20.98 -20.49 -0.17
N LYS A 124 20.65 -19.74 -1.23
CA LYS A 124 20.82 -20.17 -2.63
C LYS A 124 21.78 -19.30 -3.43
N ASP A 125 22.45 -18.35 -2.77
CA ASP A 125 23.39 -17.40 -3.36
C ASP A 125 22.86 -16.67 -4.60
N LEU A 126 21.54 -16.38 -4.61
CA LEU A 126 20.92 -15.70 -5.73
C LEU A 126 21.33 -14.22 -5.77
N SER A 127 21.35 -13.65 -6.98
CA SER A 127 21.48 -12.20 -7.15
C SER A 127 20.27 -11.49 -6.50
N PRO A 128 20.39 -10.21 -6.07
CA PRO A 128 19.29 -9.50 -5.41
C PRO A 128 18.00 -9.47 -6.23
N VAL A 129 18.11 -9.27 -7.55
CA VAL A 129 16.96 -9.22 -8.45
C VAL A 129 16.33 -10.59 -8.61
N ASP A 130 17.15 -11.64 -8.76
CA ASP A 130 16.65 -13.01 -8.91
C ASP A 130 16.03 -13.53 -7.62
N ALA A 131 16.56 -13.15 -6.46
CA ALA A 131 15.99 -13.43 -5.16
C ALA A 131 14.60 -12.78 -5.00
N ILE A 132 14.44 -11.51 -5.38
CA ILE A 132 13.13 -10.83 -5.36
C ILE A 132 12.17 -11.51 -6.34
N LYS A 133 12.61 -11.81 -7.57
CA LYS A 133 11.78 -12.53 -8.56
C LYS A 133 11.35 -13.89 -8.03
N ARG A 134 12.25 -14.65 -7.40
CA ARG A 134 11.95 -15.97 -6.84
C ARG A 134 10.99 -15.89 -5.67
N SER A 135 11.13 -14.89 -4.79
CA SER A 135 10.16 -14.60 -3.73
C SER A 135 8.79 -14.20 -4.27
N LEU A 136 8.75 -13.42 -5.36
CA LEU A 136 7.50 -13.06 -6.02
C LEU A 136 6.84 -14.27 -6.69
N GLN A 137 7.62 -15.13 -7.37
CA GLN A 137 7.12 -16.38 -7.93
C GLN A 137 6.59 -17.34 -6.85
N ALA A 138 7.20 -17.33 -5.66
CA ALA A 138 6.70 -18.11 -4.52
C ALA A 138 5.29 -17.66 -4.10
N PHE A 139 5.00 -16.35 -4.13
CA PHE A 139 3.64 -15.84 -3.94
C PHE A 139 2.64 -16.39 -4.97
N PHE A 140 3.04 -16.51 -6.23
CA PHE A 140 2.18 -17.04 -7.29
C PHE A 140 1.90 -18.55 -7.22
N THR A 141 2.48 -19.28 -6.28
CA THR A 141 2.14 -20.70 -6.06
C THR A 141 0.74 -20.86 -5.48
N GLU A 142 0.40 -20.04 -4.48
CA GLU A 142 -0.92 -19.98 -3.85
C GLU A 142 -1.23 -18.53 -3.40
N PRO A 143 -1.59 -17.63 -4.33
CA PRO A 143 -1.64 -16.19 -4.09
C PRO A 143 -2.45 -15.78 -2.86
N LEU A 144 -3.67 -16.32 -2.73
CA LEU A 144 -4.56 -15.98 -1.63
C LEU A 144 -4.03 -16.48 -0.29
N ALA A 145 -3.53 -17.72 -0.24
CA ALA A 145 -3.02 -18.31 1.00
C ALA A 145 -1.74 -17.61 1.48
N VAL A 146 -0.80 -17.33 0.57
CA VAL A 146 0.43 -16.61 0.88
C VAL A 146 0.14 -15.18 1.32
N TRP A 147 -0.80 -14.49 0.67
CA TRP A 147 -1.19 -13.13 1.07
C TRP A 147 -1.87 -13.08 2.45
N ILE A 148 -2.84 -13.99 2.70
CA ILE A 148 -3.50 -14.07 4.03
C ILE A 148 -2.45 -14.38 5.09
N TYR A 149 -1.51 -15.29 4.81
CA TYR A 149 -0.44 -15.59 5.75
C TYR A 149 0.47 -14.39 6.00
N SER A 150 0.90 -13.67 4.95
CA SER A 150 1.73 -12.47 5.10
C SER A 150 1.03 -11.41 5.93
N LEU A 151 -0.27 -11.22 5.71
CA LEU A 151 -1.09 -10.30 6.50
C LEU A 151 -1.18 -10.74 7.97
N ALA A 152 -1.40 -12.04 8.22
CA ALA A 152 -1.51 -12.58 9.57
C ALA A 152 -0.22 -12.40 10.37
N ILE A 153 0.94 -12.80 9.82
CA ILE A 153 2.23 -12.64 10.51
C ILE A 153 2.60 -11.17 10.69
N PHE A 154 2.22 -10.30 9.74
CA PHE A 154 2.47 -8.86 9.83
C PHE A 154 1.63 -8.21 10.92
N ILE A 155 0.33 -8.53 10.99
CA ILE A 155 -0.56 -8.01 12.04
C ILE A 155 -0.12 -8.53 13.41
N ILE A 156 0.06 -9.84 13.57
CA ILE A 156 0.42 -10.43 14.88
C ILE A 156 1.81 -9.94 15.30
N GLY A 157 2.78 -9.92 14.38
CA GLY A 157 4.13 -9.44 14.66
C GLY A 157 4.22 -7.93 14.92
N GLY A 158 3.26 -7.16 14.39
CA GLY A 158 3.20 -5.71 14.54
C GLY A 158 2.21 -5.20 15.58
N ILE A 159 1.37 -6.06 16.18
CA ILE A 159 0.26 -5.63 17.05
C ILE A 159 0.75 -4.85 18.28
N GLY A 160 1.97 -5.12 18.74
CA GLY A 160 2.59 -4.38 19.82
C GLY A 160 2.84 -2.89 19.52
N ALA A 161 2.85 -2.48 18.25
CA ALA A 161 2.92 -1.06 17.88
C ALA A 161 1.67 -0.27 18.32
N LEU A 162 0.53 -0.94 18.53
CA LEU A 162 -0.73 -0.30 18.96
C LEU A 162 -0.71 0.12 20.44
N PHE A 163 0.15 -0.48 21.27
CA PHE A 163 0.21 -0.23 22.72
C PHE A 163 1.54 0.44 23.12
N PHE A 164 1.82 1.62 22.56
CA PHE A 164 2.97 2.46 22.91
C PHE A 164 4.35 1.94 22.46
N PHE A 165 4.44 1.27 21.31
CA PHE A 165 5.67 0.78 20.65
C PHE A 165 6.48 -0.27 21.42
N PHE A 166 6.62 -0.19 22.74
CA PHE A 166 7.37 -1.14 23.57
C PHE A 166 6.92 -2.61 23.40
N PRO A 167 5.61 -2.94 23.27
CA PRO A 167 5.21 -4.32 23.05
C PRO A 167 5.51 -4.86 21.64
N VAL A 168 5.94 -4.03 20.68
CA VAL A 168 6.32 -4.53 19.34
C VAL A 168 7.52 -5.47 19.42
N VAL A 169 8.43 -5.21 20.36
CA VAL A 169 9.64 -6.01 20.58
C VAL A 169 9.29 -7.45 20.97
N PHE A 170 8.18 -7.65 21.69
CA PHE A 170 7.74 -8.98 22.09
C PHE A 170 6.98 -9.73 21.00
N THR A 171 6.42 -9.02 20.03
CA THR A 171 5.57 -9.61 18.98
C THR A 171 6.33 -9.81 17.67
N MET A 172 7.31 -8.98 17.36
CA MET A 172 8.16 -9.09 16.18
C MET A 172 8.83 -10.47 15.98
N PRO A 173 9.35 -11.15 17.04
CA PRO A 173 9.97 -12.47 16.87
C PRO A 173 9.03 -13.52 16.26
N PHE A 174 7.73 -13.46 16.58
CA PHE A 174 6.71 -14.33 15.97
C PHE A 174 6.61 -14.10 14.45
N GLY A 175 6.64 -12.83 14.02
CA GLY A 175 6.54 -12.46 12.61
C GLY A 175 7.73 -12.98 11.80
N VAL A 176 8.95 -12.83 12.33
CA VAL A 176 10.17 -13.29 11.64
C VAL A 176 10.29 -14.82 11.62
N ILE A 177 9.90 -15.54 12.69
CA ILE A 177 9.81 -17.01 12.64
C ILE A 177 8.82 -17.44 11.54
N GLY A 178 7.65 -16.80 11.50
CA GLY A 178 6.65 -17.07 10.46
C GLY A 178 7.19 -16.86 9.04
N ALA A 179 7.98 -15.80 8.84
CA ALA A 179 8.61 -15.55 7.54
C ALA A 179 9.65 -16.63 7.15
N VAL A 180 10.41 -17.17 8.10
CA VAL A 180 11.34 -18.31 7.85
C VAL A 180 10.57 -19.59 7.53
N LEU A 181 9.46 -19.87 8.22
CA LEU A 181 8.60 -21.02 7.91
C LEU A 181 8.00 -20.92 6.50
N ALA A 182 7.50 -19.73 6.13
CA ALA A 182 7.04 -19.46 4.77
C ALA A 182 8.17 -19.65 3.74
N TYR A 183 9.39 -19.18 4.03
CA TYR A 183 10.55 -19.44 3.18
C TYR A 183 10.81 -20.93 3.01
N ASN A 184 10.89 -21.71 4.09
CA ASN A 184 11.17 -23.15 4.05
C ASN A 184 10.11 -23.91 3.23
N GLU A 185 8.83 -23.59 3.42
CA GLU A 185 7.73 -24.25 2.70
C GLU A 185 7.69 -23.86 1.21
N LEU A 186 7.80 -22.57 0.91
CA LEU A 186 7.63 -22.07 -0.46
C LEU A 186 8.88 -22.24 -1.33
N SER A 187 10.07 -22.25 -0.74
CA SER A 187 11.33 -22.45 -1.47
C SER A 187 11.58 -23.89 -1.93
N ALA A 188 10.86 -24.85 -1.32
CA ALA A 188 10.82 -26.25 -1.72
C ALA A 188 9.87 -26.52 -2.88
N ARG A 189 9.00 -25.56 -3.22
CA ARG A 189 8.03 -25.69 -4.31
C ARG A 189 8.61 -25.22 -5.64
N GLU A 190 8.06 -25.78 -6.71
CA GLU A 190 8.25 -25.23 -8.05
C GLU A 190 7.77 -23.77 -8.08
N PRO A 191 8.49 -22.86 -8.75
CA PRO A 191 8.09 -21.47 -8.85
C PRO A 191 6.71 -21.33 -9.50
N GLY A 192 5.82 -20.57 -8.85
CA GLY A 192 4.60 -20.13 -9.49
C GLY A 192 4.95 -19.28 -10.72
N ALA A 193 4.19 -19.46 -11.80
CA ALA A 193 4.51 -18.79 -13.05
C ALA A 193 4.16 -17.29 -12.96
N LEU A 194 5.17 -16.43 -12.93
CA LEU A 194 5.03 -14.98 -13.11
C LEU A 194 4.78 -14.67 -14.60
N ASN A 195 3.67 -15.13 -15.15
CA ASN A 195 3.34 -14.90 -16.56
C ASN A 195 2.52 -13.62 -16.72
N LEU A 196 3.17 -12.47 -16.61
CA LEU A 196 2.57 -11.17 -16.92
C LEU A 196 2.13 -11.05 -18.41
N GLU A 197 2.60 -11.96 -19.26
CA GLU A 197 2.16 -12.12 -20.65
C GLU A 197 0.82 -12.88 -20.78
N LYS A 198 0.48 -13.74 -19.81
CA LYS A 198 -0.81 -14.46 -19.79
C LYS A 198 -1.94 -13.62 -19.21
N VAL A 199 -1.61 -12.56 -18.48
CA VAL A 199 -2.59 -11.54 -18.09
C VAL A 199 -2.95 -10.76 -19.35
N ASP A 200 -4.23 -10.77 -19.73
CA ASP A 200 -4.66 -10.08 -20.93
C ASP A 200 -4.31 -8.58 -20.87
N LYS A 201 -4.04 -7.98 -22.04
CA LYS A 201 -3.57 -6.58 -22.14
C LYS A 201 -4.51 -5.62 -21.41
N LYS A 202 -5.83 -5.88 -21.42
CA LYS A 202 -6.85 -5.04 -20.76
C LYS A 202 -6.73 -5.13 -19.25
N THR A 203 -6.68 -6.32 -18.66
CA THR A 203 -6.53 -6.48 -17.20
C THR A 203 -5.21 -5.87 -16.71
N ARG A 204 -4.10 -6.10 -17.42
CA ARG A 204 -2.80 -5.51 -17.07
C ARG A 204 -2.87 -3.97 -17.11
N ARG A 205 -3.49 -3.41 -18.15
CA ARG A 205 -3.69 -1.96 -18.30
C ARG A 205 -4.55 -1.41 -17.16
N THR A 206 -5.68 -2.03 -16.86
CA THR A 206 -6.56 -1.61 -15.75
C THR A 206 -5.82 -1.59 -14.42
N VAL A 207 -5.04 -2.62 -14.11
CA VAL A 207 -4.24 -2.65 -12.86
C VAL A 207 -3.23 -1.51 -12.81
N VAL A 208 -2.51 -1.25 -13.91
CA VAL A 208 -1.54 -0.14 -13.98
C VAL A 208 -2.24 1.21 -13.80
N LEU A 209 -3.35 1.46 -14.51
CA LEU A 209 -4.11 2.71 -14.41
C LEU A 209 -4.65 2.93 -12.99
N VAL A 210 -5.15 1.88 -12.33
CA VAL A 210 -5.60 1.96 -10.93
C VAL A 210 -4.45 2.31 -9.99
N LEU A 211 -3.27 1.68 -10.14
CA LEU A 211 -2.10 1.98 -9.31
C LEU A 211 -1.58 3.40 -9.54
N VAL A 212 -1.53 3.86 -10.79
CA VAL A 212 -1.14 5.24 -11.14
C VAL A 212 -2.15 6.24 -10.57
N GLY A 213 -3.45 5.97 -10.71
CA GLY A 213 -4.52 6.80 -10.16
C GLY A 213 -4.44 6.91 -8.64
N LEU A 214 -4.22 5.80 -7.94
CA LEU A 214 -4.00 5.77 -6.49
C LEU A 214 -2.72 6.51 -6.08
N LEU A 215 -1.65 6.42 -6.89
CA LEU A 215 -0.42 7.14 -6.62
C LEU A 215 -0.62 8.66 -6.73
N LEU A 216 -1.24 9.12 -7.81
CA LEU A 216 -1.56 10.54 -8.03
C LEU A 216 -2.48 11.08 -6.93
N ALA A 217 -3.54 10.34 -6.60
CA ALA A 217 -4.41 10.70 -5.48
C ALA A 217 -3.63 10.77 -4.16
N GLY A 218 -2.76 9.81 -3.88
CA GLY A 218 -1.89 9.82 -2.70
C GLY A 218 -0.96 11.04 -2.63
N LEU A 219 -0.36 11.46 -3.76
CA LEU A 219 0.44 12.69 -3.86
C LEU A 219 -0.40 13.93 -3.58
N ILE A 220 -1.61 14.01 -4.14
CA ILE A 220 -2.55 15.11 -3.89
C ILE A 220 -2.89 15.17 -2.39
N PHE A 221 -3.27 14.05 -1.76
CA PHE A 221 -3.56 14.02 -0.32
C PHE A 221 -2.37 14.43 0.54
N LYS A 222 -1.13 14.09 0.16
CA LYS A 222 0.08 14.53 0.85
C LYS A 222 0.37 16.02 0.63
N ALA A 223 0.21 16.53 -0.58
CA ALA A 223 0.48 17.92 -0.95
C ALA A 223 -0.56 18.91 -0.39
N VAL A 224 -1.84 18.51 -0.39
CA VAL A 224 -2.95 19.30 0.15
C VAL A 224 -2.93 19.33 1.69
N GLY A 225 -2.22 18.38 2.32
CA GLY A 225 -2.01 18.35 3.76
C GLY A 225 -3.32 18.19 4.53
N PHE A 226 -3.62 16.98 5.01
CA PHE A 226 -4.47 16.88 6.19
C PHE A 226 -3.63 17.29 7.41
N SER A 227 -3.36 18.60 7.54
CA SER A 227 -2.91 19.19 8.79
C SER A 227 -4.06 19.13 9.79
N GLY A 228 -4.30 17.94 10.34
CA GLY A 228 -4.99 17.80 11.62
C GLY A 228 -4.15 18.51 12.66
N GLY A 229 -4.50 19.76 12.93
CA GLY A 229 -3.78 20.67 13.79
C GLY A 229 -3.48 20.08 15.17
N SER A 230 -2.20 20.11 15.52
CA SER A 230 -1.77 20.17 16.90
C SER A 230 -2.13 21.55 17.48
N ARG A 231 -3.32 21.68 18.06
CA ARG A 231 -3.58 22.58 19.21
C ARG A 231 -4.35 21.80 20.27
N ARG A 232 -3.77 21.77 21.46
CA ARG A 232 -4.22 21.04 22.65
C ARG A 232 -5.12 21.95 23.50
N ALA A 233 -5.95 21.31 24.34
CA ALA A 233 -6.82 21.81 25.42
C ALA A 233 -8.30 22.01 25.03
N GLY A 234 -9.29 21.37 25.67
CA GLY A 234 -9.30 20.41 26.78
C GLY A 234 -10.74 20.00 27.14
N SER A 235 -10.91 18.71 27.53
CA SER A 235 -11.94 18.08 28.39
C SER A 235 -13.45 18.42 28.21
N GLY A 236 -14.36 17.45 28.10
CA GLY A 236 -14.50 16.33 29.04
C GLY A 236 -15.10 15.02 28.50
N LEU A 237 -14.73 13.94 29.18
CA LEU A 237 -15.20 12.56 29.03
C LEU A 237 -16.73 12.42 29.04
N THR A 238 -17.23 11.29 28.51
CA THR A 238 -18.58 10.71 28.73
C THR A 238 -19.63 10.94 27.63
N GLY A 239 -19.29 10.64 26.37
CA GLY A 239 -20.24 10.25 25.32
C GLY A 239 -19.94 8.88 24.69
N LYS A 240 -18.83 8.25 25.10
CA LYS A 240 -18.67 6.80 25.01
C LYS A 240 -19.65 6.22 26.00
N ILE A 241 -20.62 5.49 25.49
CA ILE A 241 -20.94 4.12 25.87
C ILE A 241 -22.11 3.83 24.92
N LEU A 242 -21.85 3.11 23.83
CA LEU A 242 -22.91 2.57 22.97
C LEU A 242 -23.83 3.59 22.25
N SER A 243 -23.59 3.85 20.96
CA SER A 243 -24.70 3.76 19.98
C SER A 243 -24.71 2.37 19.32
N THR A 244 -24.32 1.35 20.09
CA THR A 244 -24.19 -0.08 19.77
C THR A 244 -25.36 -0.57 18.93
N VAL A 245 -25.21 -1.12 17.73
CA VAL A 245 -24.04 -1.52 16.94
C VAL A 245 -24.09 -0.72 15.63
N THR A 246 -23.15 0.19 15.48
CA THR A 246 -22.79 0.98 14.28
C THR A 246 -23.72 2.09 13.77
N GLY A 247 -25.05 2.03 13.87
CA GLY A 247 -25.98 3.17 13.68
C GLY A 247 -25.75 4.17 12.51
N ARG A 248 -24.96 3.84 11.48
CA ARG A 248 -24.64 4.70 10.34
C ARG A 248 -25.33 4.14 9.11
N LYS A 249 -26.11 4.97 8.41
CA LYS A 249 -26.73 4.62 7.12
C LYS A 249 -25.64 4.19 6.14
N VAL A 250 -25.72 2.94 5.70
CA VAL A 250 -25.01 2.43 4.53
C VAL A 250 -26.06 2.39 3.44
N ASP A 251 -25.98 3.33 2.51
CA ASP A 251 -26.81 3.30 1.31
C ASP A 251 -26.01 2.56 0.22
N ILE A 252 -26.59 1.46 -0.25
CA ILE A 252 -26.07 0.65 -1.36
C ILE A 252 -27.01 0.89 -2.54
N ASP A 253 -26.45 1.33 -3.67
CA ASP A 253 -27.24 1.47 -4.90
C ASP A 253 -27.76 0.09 -5.33
N LYS A 254 -28.96 0.02 -5.92
CA LYS A 254 -29.65 -1.25 -6.23
C LYS A 254 -28.85 -2.18 -7.16
N ASP A 255 -27.83 -1.63 -7.81
CA ASP A 255 -26.98 -2.29 -8.79
C ASP A 255 -25.62 -2.73 -8.19
N GLY A 256 -25.33 -2.40 -6.92
CA GLY A 256 -24.09 -2.75 -6.23
C GLY A 256 -22.81 -2.04 -6.69
N GLY A 257 -22.92 -1.10 -7.65
CA GLY A 257 -21.77 -0.39 -8.25
C GLY A 257 -21.22 0.79 -7.44
N SER A 258 -21.93 1.22 -6.40
CA SER A 258 -21.48 2.32 -5.53
C SER A 258 -21.93 2.15 -4.08
N PHE A 259 -21.05 2.53 -3.16
CA PHE A 259 -21.20 2.42 -1.71
C PHE A 259 -20.90 3.79 -1.05
N SER A 260 -21.80 4.26 -0.20
CA SER A 260 -21.61 5.50 0.57
C SER A 260 -21.46 5.22 2.06
N PHE A 261 -20.41 5.77 2.68
CA PHE A 261 -20.13 5.64 4.10
C PHE A 261 -19.69 6.98 4.70
N GLY A 262 -20.46 7.50 5.66
CA GLY A 262 -20.09 8.68 6.44
C GLY A 262 -19.90 9.97 5.61
N GLY A 263 -20.72 10.17 4.58
CA GLY A 263 -20.65 11.33 3.68
C GLY A 263 -19.69 11.16 2.50
N VAL A 264 -19.00 10.02 2.38
CA VAL A 264 -18.09 9.70 1.28
C VAL A 264 -18.66 8.56 0.44
N THR A 265 -18.71 8.76 -0.88
CA THR A 265 -19.19 7.80 -1.87
C THR A 265 -18.02 7.21 -2.66
N ILE A 266 -18.05 5.90 -2.85
CA ILE A 266 -17.09 5.12 -3.64
C ILE A 266 -17.88 4.33 -4.68
N GLY A 267 -17.47 4.32 -5.94
CA GLY A 267 -18.13 3.48 -6.93
C GLY A 267 -17.58 3.59 -8.33
N ASN A 268 -18.28 2.99 -9.29
CA ASN A 268 -17.99 3.06 -10.73
C ASN A 268 -18.95 4.00 -11.49
N LYS A 269 -19.60 4.93 -10.78
CA LYS A 269 -20.50 5.94 -11.34
C LYS A 269 -20.24 7.27 -10.66
N ILE A 270 -20.46 8.37 -11.38
CA ILE A 270 -20.45 9.70 -10.77
C ILE A 270 -21.77 9.91 -10.01
N PRO A 271 -21.73 10.22 -8.71
CA PRO A 271 -22.92 10.48 -7.91
C PRO A 271 -23.70 11.71 -8.35
N LYS A 272 -24.99 11.76 -8.01
CA LYS A 272 -25.90 12.86 -8.37
C LYS A 272 -25.55 14.19 -7.70
N ASP A 273 -24.84 14.14 -6.57
CA ASP A 273 -24.36 15.27 -5.79
C ASP A 273 -23.01 15.81 -6.27
N PHE A 274 -22.44 15.26 -7.35
CA PHE A 274 -21.25 15.82 -7.98
C PHE A 274 -21.51 17.24 -8.54
N PRO A 275 -20.57 18.20 -8.39
CA PRO A 275 -20.72 19.57 -8.85
C PRO A 275 -21.04 19.64 -10.34
N LYS A 276 -22.23 20.18 -10.66
CA LYS A 276 -22.76 20.24 -12.05
C LYS A 276 -22.02 21.24 -12.94
N ASP A 277 -21.26 22.14 -12.35
CA ASP A 277 -20.45 23.14 -13.04
C ASP A 277 -19.03 22.66 -13.35
N VAL A 278 -18.65 21.48 -12.85
CA VAL A 278 -17.43 20.78 -13.25
C VAL A 278 -17.79 19.79 -14.38
N PRO A 279 -17.27 20.00 -15.60
CA PRO A 279 -17.59 19.15 -16.73
C PRO A 279 -17.02 17.75 -16.55
N VAL A 280 -17.80 16.74 -16.90
CA VAL A 280 -17.38 15.33 -16.97
C VAL A 280 -17.33 14.95 -18.44
N TYR A 281 -16.26 14.27 -18.87
CA TYR A 281 -16.15 13.81 -20.25
C TYR A 281 -17.21 12.73 -20.55
N GLY A 282 -18.17 13.04 -21.42
CA GLY A 282 -19.34 12.18 -21.66
C GLY A 282 -19.03 10.87 -22.36
N ASP A 283 -18.00 10.85 -23.20
CA ASP A 283 -17.55 9.68 -23.97
C ASP A 283 -16.50 8.85 -23.19
N ALA A 284 -16.43 9.00 -21.86
CA ALA A 284 -15.53 8.24 -21.00
C ALA A 284 -16.28 7.26 -20.09
N GLU A 285 -15.70 6.08 -19.90
CA GLU A 285 -16.11 5.12 -18.89
C GLU A 285 -15.58 5.57 -17.52
N VAL A 286 -16.45 5.54 -16.50
CA VAL A 286 -16.05 5.81 -15.12
C VAL A 286 -15.40 4.56 -14.54
N VAL A 287 -14.07 4.55 -14.47
CA VAL A 287 -13.29 3.45 -13.89
C VAL A 287 -13.47 3.42 -12.38
N SER A 288 -13.43 4.58 -11.74
CA SER A 288 -13.70 4.72 -10.31
C SER A 288 -14.08 6.14 -9.92
N PHE A 289 -14.82 6.25 -8.83
CA PHE A 289 -15.20 7.49 -8.18
C PHE A 289 -14.94 7.35 -6.69
N LEU A 290 -14.35 8.39 -6.09
CA LEU A 290 -14.19 8.56 -4.66
C LEU A 290 -14.48 10.01 -4.31
N GLY A 291 -15.50 10.28 -3.52
CA GLY A 291 -15.77 11.66 -3.12
C GLY A 291 -17.04 11.87 -2.34
N GLY A 292 -17.17 13.05 -1.75
CA GLY A 292 -18.37 13.46 -1.05
C GLY A 292 -18.15 14.67 -0.15
N ALA A 293 -19.19 15.04 0.58
CA ALA A 293 -19.18 16.17 1.49
C ALA A 293 -18.96 15.70 2.93
N LYS A 294 -18.05 16.35 3.65
CA LYS A 294 -17.83 16.12 5.08
C LYS A 294 -17.53 17.43 5.79
N ASP A 295 -18.28 17.73 6.86
CA ASP A 295 -18.04 18.86 7.75
C ASP A 295 -17.81 20.21 7.01
N LYS A 296 -18.64 20.47 5.98
CA LYS A 296 -18.62 21.63 5.05
C LYS A 296 -17.51 21.65 3.99
N GLU A 297 -16.63 20.67 3.96
CA GLU A 297 -15.67 20.49 2.86
C GLU A 297 -16.22 19.51 1.82
N TYR A 298 -15.96 19.79 0.55
CA TYR A 298 -16.25 18.87 -0.54
C TYR A 298 -14.93 18.42 -1.17
N ASN A 299 -14.77 17.12 -1.38
CA ASN A 299 -13.66 16.57 -2.15
C ASN A 299 -14.14 15.37 -2.95
N ALA A 300 -13.90 15.38 -4.26
CA ALA A 300 -14.17 14.25 -5.12
C ALA A 300 -13.08 14.07 -6.17
N THR A 301 -12.81 12.81 -6.48
CA THR A 301 -11.95 12.38 -7.59
C THR A 301 -12.67 11.31 -8.40
N ALA A 302 -12.77 11.54 -9.72
CA ALA A 302 -13.25 10.58 -10.69
C ALA A 302 -12.07 10.16 -11.59
N MET A 303 -11.90 8.85 -11.77
CA MET A 303 -11.00 8.27 -12.75
C MET A 303 -11.82 7.78 -13.93
N LEU A 304 -11.50 8.28 -15.11
CA LEU A 304 -12.20 7.99 -16.35
C LEU A 304 -11.23 7.45 -17.40
N SER A 305 -11.74 6.69 -18.36
CA SER A 305 -10.99 6.26 -19.55
C SER A 305 -11.84 6.44 -20.80
N THR A 306 -11.24 6.92 -21.88
CA THR A 306 -11.89 7.06 -23.19
C THR A 306 -10.93 6.65 -24.31
N THR A 307 -11.46 6.10 -25.39
CA THR A 307 -10.67 5.82 -26.61
C THR A 307 -10.40 7.05 -27.46
N ASP A 308 -10.97 8.20 -27.08
CA ASP A 308 -10.71 9.47 -27.74
C ASP A 308 -9.28 9.95 -27.50
N SER A 309 -8.72 10.70 -28.47
CA SER A 309 -7.38 11.27 -28.39
C SER A 309 -7.22 12.23 -27.21
N ASN A 310 -6.03 12.29 -26.62
CA ASN A 310 -5.70 13.24 -25.56
C ASN A 310 -5.98 14.70 -25.94
N THR A 311 -5.71 15.11 -27.19
CA THR A 311 -6.00 16.47 -27.69
C THR A 311 -7.49 16.81 -27.60
N LYS A 312 -8.36 15.92 -28.07
CA LYS A 312 -9.83 16.09 -28.00
C LYS A 312 -10.30 16.22 -26.54
N VAL A 313 -9.70 15.47 -25.62
CA VAL A 313 -10.03 15.53 -24.20
C VAL A 313 -9.57 16.87 -23.58
N VAL A 314 -8.35 17.32 -23.89
CA VAL A 314 -7.83 18.63 -23.44
C VAL A 314 -8.74 19.75 -23.90
N GLU A 315 -9.05 19.82 -25.19
CA GLU A 315 -9.91 20.86 -25.78
C GLU A 315 -11.30 20.90 -25.15
N PHE A 316 -11.88 19.73 -24.88
CA PHE A 316 -13.15 19.62 -24.19
C PHE A 316 -13.08 20.30 -22.81
N TYR A 317 -12.09 19.96 -21.99
CA TYR A 317 -12.00 20.48 -20.63
C TYR A 317 -11.72 21.98 -20.64
N GLU A 318 -10.79 22.45 -21.47
CA GLU A 318 -10.48 23.88 -21.55
C GLU A 318 -11.69 24.71 -21.96
N LYS A 319 -12.41 24.28 -23.00
CA LYS A 319 -13.61 24.97 -23.49
C LYS A 319 -14.73 24.98 -22.46
N ASN A 320 -15.03 23.82 -21.89
CA ASN A 320 -16.17 23.69 -20.97
C ASN A 320 -15.90 24.37 -19.64
N LEU A 321 -14.69 24.25 -19.08
CA LEU A 321 -14.32 24.94 -17.84
C LEU A 321 -14.38 26.47 -18.02
N ARG A 322 -13.78 27.01 -19.09
CA ARG A 322 -13.87 28.46 -19.38
C ARG A 322 -15.31 28.93 -19.56
N SER A 323 -16.13 28.17 -20.29
CA SER A 323 -17.55 28.51 -20.49
C SER A 323 -18.37 28.54 -19.20
N LYS A 324 -17.92 27.83 -18.16
CA LYS A 324 -18.53 27.78 -16.82
C LYS A 324 -17.89 28.76 -15.82
N GLY A 325 -17.04 29.67 -16.30
CA GLY A 325 -16.43 30.73 -15.52
C GLY A 325 -15.27 30.28 -14.62
N TRP A 326 -14.63 29.16 -14.93
CA TRP A 326 -13.41 28.73 -14.24
C TRP A 326 -12.20 29.46 -14.82
N GLU A 327 -11.34 29.95 -13.94
CA GLU A 327 -9.97 30.31 -14.32
C GLU A 327 -9.17 29.01 -14.47
N ILE A 328 -8.51 28.83 -15.61
CA ILE A 328 -7.73 27.61 -15.87
C ILE A 328 -6.29 27.92 -16.23
N GLU A 329 -5.40 27.03 -15.83
CA GLU A 329 -3.99 27.00 -16.20
C GLU A 329 -3.65 25.58 -16.68
N THR A 330 -3.06 25.48 -17.87
CA THR A 330 -2.71 24.19 -18.47
C THR A 330 -1.20 24.03 -18.48
N SER A 331 -0.72 22.92 -17.91
CA SER A 331 0.68 22.52 -17.92
C SER A 331 0.86 21.20 -18.66
N TYR A 332 1.98 21.04 -19.36
CA TYR A 332 2.31 19.81 -20.08
C TYR A 332 3.55 19.13 -19.49
N LEU A 333 3.49 17.81 -19.34
CA LEU A 333 4.61 16.98 -18.92
C LEU A 333 4.75 15.82 -19.93
N GLY A 334 5.55 16.05 -20.97
CA GLY A 334 5.53 15.20 -22.16
C GLY A 334 4.18 15.30 -22.86
N GLU A 335 3.55 14.16 -23.14
CA GLU A 335 2.21 14.10 -23.75
C GLU A 335 1.07 14.19 -22.72
N MET A 336 1.39 14.18 -21.42
CA MET A 336 0.42 14.40 -20.34
C MET A 336 0.07 15.88 -20.24
N ALA A 337 -1.22 16.18 -20.05
CA ALA A 337 -1.70 17.52 -19.77
C ALA A 337 -2.31 17.59 -18.36
N ILE A 338 -2.03 18.66 -17.64
CA ILE A 338 -2.61 18.97 -16.33
C ILE A 338 -3.31 20.32 -16.46
N ILE A 339 -4.64 20.31 -16.38
CA ILE A 339 -5.46 21.52 -16.38
C ILE A 339 -5.88 21.81 -14.94
N SER A 340 -5.21 22.75 -14.30
CA SER A 340 -5.62 23.27 -12.99
C SER A 340 -6.74 24.28 -13.19
N PHE A 341 -7.79 24.22 -12.36
CA PHE A 341 -8.91 25.15 -12.45
C PHE A 341 -9.34 25.66 -11.08
N LYS A 342 -9.75 26.94 -11.00
CA LYS A 342 -10.18 27.58 -9.75
C LYS A 342 -11.28 28.61 -9.97
N LYS A 343 -12.02 28.88 -8.90
CA LYS A 343 -13.04 29.94 -8.80
C LYS A 343 -12.78 30.79 -7.56
N ALA A 344 -13.21 32.04 -7.62
CA ALA A 344 -13.13 32.98 -6.50
C ALA A 344 -13.92 32.51 -5.25
N SER A 345 -14.88 31.60 -5.41
CA SER A 345 -15.70 31.03 -4.34
C SER A 345 -15.01 29.94 -3.49
N GLY A 346 -13.69 29.78 -3.58
CA GLY A 346 -12.94 28.76 -2.84
C GLY A 346 -12.93 27.36 -3.48
N TRP A 347 -13.62 27.19 -4.61
CA TRP A 347 -13.59 25.95 -5.37
C TRP A 347 -12.33 25.88 -6.24
N ASN A 348 -11.68 24.72 -6.24
CA ASN A 348 -10.55 24.43 -7.10
C ASN A 348 -10.50 22.95 -7.48
N GLY A 349 -9.68 22.62 -8.46
CA GLY A 349 -9.52 21.26 -8.92
C GLY A 349 -8.47 21.14 -10.01
N SER A 350 -8.32 19.92 -10.51
CA SER A 350 -7.46 19.64 -11.64
C SER A 350 -8.01 18.52 -12.51
N VAL A 351 -7.68 18.58 -13.79
CA VAL A 351 -7.88 17.49 -14.75
C VAL A 351 -6.51 17.05 -15.22
N THR A 352 -6.12 15.83 -14.88
CA THR A 352 -4.89 15.21 -15.42
C THR A 352 -5.28 14.26 -16.54
N ILE A 353 -4.74 14.49 -17.72
CA ILE A 353 -5.04 13.78 -18.96
C ILE A 353 -3.76 13.05 -19.36
N ILE A 354 -3.82 11.73 -19.34
CA ILE A 354 -2.67 10.85 -19.54
C ILE A 354 -2.91 10.02 -20.80
N PRO A 355 -2.20 10.27 -21.90
CA PRO A 355 -2.27 9.40 -23.06
C PRO A 355 -1.67 8.03 -22.76
N SER A 356 -2.28 7.01 -23.34
CA SER A 356 -1.77 5.64 -23.42
C SER A 356 -1.78 5.19 -24.89
N GLU A 357 -1.21 4.02 -25.19
CA GLU A 357 -1.13 3.51 -26.57
C GLU A 357 -2.50 3.40 -27.26
N ASP A 358 -3.55 3.06 -26.50
CA ASP A 358 -4.86 2.69 -27.05
C ASP A 358 -6.03 3.54 -26.50
N ASP A 359 -5.81 4.34 -25.45
CA ASP A 359 -6.83 5.15 -24.76
C ASP A 359 -6.21 6.36 -24.04
N THR A 360 -7.08 7.28 -23.60
CA THR A 360 -6.73 8.45 -22.78
C THR A 360 -7.35 8.27 -21.39
N ALA A 361 -6.49 8.24 -20.36
CA ALA A 361 -6.94 8.23 -18.97
C ALA A 361 -7.13 9.66 -18.45
N ILE A 362 -8.16 9.87 -17.64
CA ILE A 362 -8.55 11.18 -17.11
C ILE A 362 -8.72 11.06 -15.60
N SER A 363 -7.94 11.82 -14.85
CA SER A 363 -8.15 12.02 -13.41
C SER A 363 -8.75 13.41 -13.19
N LEU A 364 -10.03 13.45 -12.84
CA LEU A 364 -10.76 14.68 -12.53
C LEU A 364 -10.91 14.81 -11.02
N THR A 365 -10.27 15.82 -10.44
CA THR A 365 -10.36 16.12 -9.01
C THR A 365 -11.00 17.49 -8.81
N VAL A 366 -11.92 17.59 -7.85
CA VAL A 366 -12.56 18.84 -7.43
C VAL A 366 -12.59 18.91 -5.91
N LYS A 367 -12.34 20.11 -5.38
CA LYS A 367 -12.38 20.44 -3.96
C LYS A 367 -13.09 21.78 -3.74
N SER A 368 -13.78 21.88 -2.61
CA SER A 368 -14.26 23.14 -2.02
C SER A 368 -13.88 23.21 -0.55
N SER A 369 -13.38 24.37 -0.13
CA SER A 369 -13.25 24.77 1.27
C SER A 369 -13.88 26.14 1.44
N GLU A 370 -14.79 26.32 2.40
CA GLU A 370 -15.09 27.65 2.93
C GLU A 370 -13.92 28.07 3.83
N ASP A 371 -13.43 29.30 3.69
CA ASP A 371 -12.47 29.93 4.61
C ASP A 371 -13.07 30.14 6.01
#